data_AF-A0A804KLY8-F1
#
_entry.id   AF-A0A804KLY8-F1
#
_cell.length_a   1.000
_cell.length_b   1.000
_cell.length_c   1.000
_cell.angle_alpha   90.00
_cell.angle_beta   90.00
_cell.angle_gamma   90.00
#
_symmetry.space_group_name_H-M   'P 1'
#
loop_
_entity.id
_entity.type
_entity.pdbx_description
1 polymer ?
#
loop_
_entity_poly.entity_id
_entity_poly.type
_entity_poly.pdbx_seq_one_letter_code
_entity_poly.pdbx_strand_id
1 'polypeptide(L)'
;MAPVGVSIQVRDDHVEIDNGILQLTLSNPEGLITGVRYNGVDNLLEVLNEEGNRGYWDVVWSEPQGSGIFDVIQGTHFEIIHEDENQVEVSFTRNWDPSLQGKLVPLNIDKRFHYMAIADNRQRFMPMPDDRMPNRSQKLAYPEAVLLINPVNPDLKGEVDDKYQYSCEDKDTKVHGWISFDPPIGFWQITPSDEFRSGGPVKQDLTSHVGPTTLAKFLSAHYSGQDLVPKFRNGEYWKKVFGPVFIYLNSTMDGTNRQLLWDDAKLQALTQVGSWPYEFPVSEDFQKSNQRGSVTGRLLVRDKFIDEKEIIGDAAFVGLALPGEAGSWQREFKLTNMIETNSDGVGSWWNKMTHCLG
;
A
#
# COMPACT_ATOMS: atom_id res chain seq x y z
N MET A 1 -25.87 22.55 -6.51
CA MET A 1 -26.43 22.42 -5.15
C MET A 1 -25.44 23.07 -4.18
N ALA A 2 -25.74 23.17 -2.89
CA ALA A 2 -24.65 23.37 -1.91
C ALA A 2 -23.75 22.11 -1.93
N PRO A 3 -22.47 22.20 -1.54
CA PRO A 3 -21.69 21.00 -1.23
C PRO A 3 -22.43 20.19 -0.16
N VAL A 4 -22.50 18.87 -0.35
CA VAL A 4 -22.86 17.95 0.73
C VAL A 4 -21.56 17.67 1.46
N GLY A 5 -21.50 17.97 2.76
CA GLY A 5 -20.36 17.59 3.59
C GLY A 5 -20.22 16.07 3.67
N VAL A 6 -19.06 15.57 4.09
CA VAL A 6 -18.94 14.15 4.41
C VAL A 6 -19.86 13.81 5.60
N SER A 7 -20.44 12.62 5.56
CA SER A 7 -21.39 12.10 6.53
C SER A 7 -21.11 10.63 6.80
N ILE A 8 -21.51 10.16 7.98
CA ILE A 8 -21.34 8.77 8.41
C ILE A 8 -22.66 8.22 8.95
N GLN A 9 -22.96 6.95 8.63
CA GLN A 9 -24.07 6.19 9.19
C GLN A 9 -23.56 4.87 9.75
N VAL A 10 -23.81 4.62 11.03
CA VAL A 10 -23.43 3.39 11.73
C VAL A 10 -24.65 2.49 11.87
N ARG A 11 -24.51 1.24 11.44
CA ARG A 11 -25.46 0.13 11.62
C ARG A 11 -24.81 -0.93 12.52
N ASP A 12 -25.59 -1.93 12.94
CA ASP A 12 -25.09 -3.04 13.77
C ASP A 12 -24.01 -3.88 13.06
N ASP A 13 -24.07 -3.95 11.72
CA ASP A 13 -23.26 -4.80 10.83
C ASP A 13 -22.33 -4.00 9.89
N HIS A 14 -22.59 -2.70 9.71
CA HIS A 14 -21.96 -1.87 8.68
C HIS A 14 -21.73 -0.41 9.11
N VAL A 15 -20.74 0.24 8.49
CA VAL A 15 -20.49 1.68 8.56
C VAL A 15 -20.45 2.23 7.14
N GLU A 16 -21.36 3.15 6.82
CA GLU A 16 -21.41 3.86 5.54
C GLU A 16 -20.82 5.26 5.72
N ILE A 17 -19.88 5.67 4.86
CA ILE A 17 -19.30 7.02 4.82
C ILE A 17 -19.57 7.61 3.42
N ASP A 18 -20.26 8.75 3.34
CA ASP A 18 -20.80 9.30 2.09
C ASP A 18 -20.60 10.83 2.01
N ASN A 19 -20.19 11.32 0.84
CA ASN A 19 -20.03 12.76 0.54
C ASN A 19 -20.88 13.24 -0.67
N GLY A 20 -21.85 12.44 -1.12
CA GLY A 20 -22.68 12.70 -2.29
C GLY A 20 -22.01 12.44 -3.65
N ILE A 21 -20.75 12.00 -3.66
CA ILE A 21 -19.99 11.63 -4.87
C ILE A 21 -19.52 10.16 -4.79
N LEU A 22 -19.03 9.77 -3.62
CA LEU A 22 -18.51 8.45 -3.28
C LEU A 22 -19.13 8.00 -1.95
N GLN A 23 -19.64 6.77 -1.90
CA GLN A 23 -20.02 6.10 -0.65
C GLN A 23 -19.12 4.88 -0.42
N LEU A 24 -18.48 4.83 0.74
CA LEU A 24 -17.65 3.74 1.22
C LEU A 24 -18.44 2.93 2.26
N THR A 25 -18.49 1.61 2.11
CA THR A 25 -19.13 0.71 3.07
C THR A 25 -18.09 -0.20 3.71
N LEU A 26 -18.03 -0.18 5.05
CA LEU A 26 -17.12 -0.97 5.87
C LEU A 26 -17.92 -1.92 6.78
N SER A 27 -17.43 -3.12 7.07
CA SER A 27 -18.09 -4.02 8.05
C SER A 27 -17.86 -3.55 9.50
N ASN A 28 -18.83 -3.79 10.37
CA ASN A 28 -18.79 -3.42 11.79
C ASN A 28 -18.84 -4.70 12.67
N PRO A 29 -17.85 -4.95 13.55
CA PRO A 29 -16.68 -4.13 13.89
C PRO A 29 -15.38 -4.54 13.17
N GLU A 30 -15.42 -5.40 12.13
CA GLU A 30 -14.18 -5.94 11.56
C GLU A 30 -13.41 -4.95 10.70
N GLY A 31 -14.06 -3.92 10.14
CA GLY A 31 -13.41 -2.91 9.29
C GLY A 31 -12.85 -3.49 8.00
N LEU A 32 -13.61 -4.37 7.35
CA LEU A 32 -13.35 -4.83 5.98
C LEU A 32 -14.09 -3.92 5.00
N ILE A 33 -13.59 -3.72 3.78
CA ILE A 33 -14.28 -2.92 2.76
C ILE A 33 -15.27 -3.82 2.02
N THR A 34 -16.56 -3.62 2.29
CA THR A 34 -17.64 -4.48 1.76
C THR A 34 -18.30 -3.88 0.52
N GLY A 35 -18.20 -2.55 0.33
CA GLY A 35 -18.66 -1.86 -0.87
C GLY A 35 -18.03 -0.49 -1.11
N VAL A 36 -18.01 -0.09 -2.39
CA VAL A 36 -17.62 1.26 -2.86
C VAL A 36 -18.57 1.68 -3.98
N ARG A 37 -19.52 2.58 -3.69
CA ARG A 37 -20.45 3.16 -4.69
C ARG A 37 -19.86 4.45 -5.25
N TYR A 38 -19.83 4.59 -6.57
CA TYR A 38 -19.31 5.77 -7.26
C TYR A 38 -19.88 5.90 -8.67
N ASN A 39 -20.10 7.14 -9.14
CA ASN A 39 -20.53 7.47 -10.52
C ASN A 39 -21.69 6.59 -11.05
N GLY A 40 -22.70 6.33 -10.21
CA GLY A 40 -23.88 5.53 -10.56
C GLY A 40 -23.71 4.01 -10.52
N VAL A 41 -22.52 3.48 -10.19
CA VAL A 41 -22.31 2.04 -9.95
C VAL A 41 -22.54 1.72 -8.48
N ASP A 42 -23.46 0.80 -8.18
CA ASP A 42 -23.84 0.43 -6.81
C ASP A 42 -22.70 -0.15 -5.96
N ASN A 43 -21.80 -0.91 -6.57
CA ASN A 43 -20.57 -1.38 -5.95
C ASN A 43 -19.49 -1.62 -7.01
N LEU A 44 -18.31 -1.02 -6.86
CA LEU A 44 -17.13 -1.25 -7.72
C LEU A 44 -16.34 -2.52 -7.35
N LEU A 45 -16.60 -3.11 -6.18
CA LEU A 45 -15.94 -4.34 -5.74
C LEU A 45 -16.66 -5.58 -6.30
N GLU A 46 -15.92 -6.68 -6.49
CA GLU A 46 -16.47 -7.93 -7.03
C GLU A 46 -17.54 -8.52 -6.09
N VAL A 47 -18.81 -8.39 -6.49
CA VAL A 47 -19.97 -8.83 -5.70
C VAL A 47 -20.14 -10.35 -5.68
N LEU A 48 -19.52 -11.08 -6.61
CA LEU A 48 -19.46 -12.54 -6.60
C LEU A 48 -18.51 -13.10 -5.54
N ASN A 49 -17.60 -12.27 -4.99
CA ASN A 49 -16.80 -12.66 -3.83
C ASN A 49 -17.66 -12.62 -2.55
N GLU A 50 -17.36 -13.54 -1.63
CA GLU A 50 -17.75 -13.42 -0.23
C GLU A 50 -17.32 -12.05 0.31
N GLU A 51 -18.15 -11.46 1.17
CA GLU A 51 -18.05 -10.06 1.54
C GLU A 51 -16.71 -9.68 2.21
N GLY A 52 -16.20 -10.55 3.08
CA GLY A 52 -14.87 -10.40 3.69
C GLY A 52 -13.69 -10.57 2.72
N ASN A 53 -13.95 -10.94 1.46
CA ASN A 53 -12.96 -11.11 0.39
C ASN A 53 -13.14 -10.06 -0.74
N ARG A 54 -13.84 -8.95 -0.47
CA ARG A 54 -13.97 -7.81 -1.41
C ARG A 54 -12.87 -6.76 -1.25
N GLY A 55 -12.53 -6.41 -0.02
CA GLY A 55 -11.37 -5.58 0.32
C GLY A 55 -10.99 -5.76 1.77
N TYR A 56 -9.75 -6.16 2.04
CA TYR A 56 -9.28 -6.49 3.38
C TYR A 56 -7.80 -6.13 3.56
N TRP A 57 -7.34 -6.22 4.80
CA TRP A 57 -5.94 -6.06 5.17
C TRP A 57 -5.42 -7.41 5.68
N ASP A 58 -4.29 -7.89 5.17
CA ASP A 58 -3.65 -9.13 5.63
C ASP A 58 -2.26 -8.86 6.22
N VAL A 59 -1.80 -9.78 7.06
CA VAL A 59 -0.39 -9.89 7.42
C VAL A 59 0.09 -11.35 7.35
N VAL A 60 1.23 -11.54 6.71
CA VAL A 60 2.04 -12.76 6.84
C VAL A 60 3.16 -12.47 7.83
N TRP A 61 3.18 -13.17 8.96
CA TRP A 61 4.14 -12.98 10.06
C TRP A 61 4.68 -14.33 10.55
N SER A 62 5.70 -14.34 11.41
CA SER A 62 6.06 -15.55 12.17
C SER A 62 6.62 -15.27 13.56
N GLU A 63 6.57 -16.29 14.43
CA GLU A 63 7.47 -16.35 15.59
C GLU A 63 8.92 -16.54 15.11
N PRO A 64 9.95 -16.17 15.89
CA PRO A 64 11.34 -16.35 15.49
C PRO A 64 11.66 -17.82 15.18
N GLN A 65 12.20 -18.08 13.99
CA GLN A 65 12.47 -19.44 13.45
C GLN A 65 11.22 -20.26 13.07
N GLY A 66 10.01 -19.70 13.20
CA GLY A 66 8.76 -20.30 12.75
C GLY A 66 8.44 -20.08 11.27
N SER A 67 7.50 -20.87 10.74
CA SER A 67 6.91 -20.68 9.41
C SER A 67 5.95 -19.48 9.36
N GLY A 68 5.72 -18.92 8.17
CA GLY A 68 4.76 -17.85 7.96
C GLY A 68 3.31 -18.26 8.29
N ILE A 69 2.62 -17.42 9.04
CA ILE A 69 1.21 -17.50 9.42
C ILE A 69 0.48 -16.34 8.73
N PHE A 70 -0.65 -16.63 8.07
CA PHE A 70 -1.50 -15.64 7.41
C PHE A 70 -2.68 -15.27 8.33
N ASP A 71 -2.89 -13.98 8.54
CA ASP A 71 -3.92 -13.41 9.43
C ASP A 71 -4.65 -12.27 8.67
N VAL A 72 -5.95 -12.42 8.47
CA VAL A 72 -6.80 -11.34 7.94
C VAL A 72 -7.17 -10.43 9.09
N ILE A 73 -6.74 -9.18 9.00
CA ILE A 73 -6.85 -8.19 10.06
C ILE A 73 -8.29 -7.71 10.16
N GLN A 74 -9.04 -8.36 11.05
CA GLN A 74 -10.40 -8.02 11.47
C GLN A 74 -10.34 -7.29 12.82
N GLY A 75 -11.05 -6.16 12.94
CA GLY A 75 -11.31 -5.50 14.21
C GLY A 75 -12.32 -6.29 15.08
N THR A 76 -12.33 -5.95 16.37
CA THR A 76 -13.32 -6.44 17.36
C THR A 76 -14.05 -5.29 18.06
N HIS A 77 -13.68 -4.04 17.75
CA HIS A 77 -14.30 -2.82 18.26
C HIS A 77 -14.15 -1.70 17.21
N PHE A 78 -15.19 -0.88 17.06
CA PHE A 78 -15.26 0.25 16.14
C PHE A 78 -15.47 1.56 16.92
N GLU A 79 -14.81 2.63 16.47
CA GLU A 79 -14.91 3.98 17.04
C GLU A 79 -14.88 5.05 15.94
N ILE A 80 -15.70 6.09 16.09
CA ILE A 80 -15.56 7.34 15.32
C ILE A 80 -14.58 8.23 16.08
N ILE A 81 -13.42 8.49 15.49
CA ILE A 81 -12.35 9.32 16.07
C ILE A 81 -12.64 10.81 15.82
N HIS A 82 -13.18 11.14 14.64
CA HIS A 82 -13.49 12.51 14.23
C HIS A 82 -14.63 12.53 13.22
N GLU A 83 -15.49 13.54 13.31
CA GLU A 83 -16.60 13.80 12.37
C GLU A 83 -16.86 15.31 12.28
N ASP A 84 -16.65 15.88 11.09
CA ASP A 84 -17.18 17.18 10.67
C ASP A 84 -17.50 17.18 9.15
N GLU A 85 -18.03 18.29 8.62
CA GLU A 85 -18.45 18.40 7.21
C GLU A 85 -17.34 18.18 6.16
N ASN A 86 -16.07 18.19 6.57
CA ASN A 86 -14.88 18.02 5.73
C ASN A 86 -14.17 16.67 5.98
N GLN A 87 -14.26 16.10 7.18
CA GLN A 87 -13.50 14.91 7.58
C GLN A 87 -14.32 13.94 8.45
N VAL A 88 -14.27 12.65 8.09
CA VAL A 88 -14.57 11.53 8.98
C VAL A 88 -13.29 10.72 9.19
N GLU A 89 -12.95 10.43 10.44
CA GLU A 89 -11.91 9.47 10.82
C GLU A 89 -12.53 8.37 11.67
N VAL A 90 -12.34 7.11 11.24
CA VAL A 90 -12.86 5.91 11.92
C VAL A 90 -11.71 4.98 12.28
N SER A 91 -11.83 4.30 13.41
CA SER A 91 -10.89 3.28 13.88
C SER A 91 -11.59 1.93 14.03
N PHE A 92 -10.90 0.86 13.65
CA PHE A 92 -11.30 -0.52 13.90
C PHE A 92 -10.14 -1.23 14.60
N THR A 93 -10.34 -1.60 15.87
CA THR A 93 -9.28 -2.10 16.75
C THR A 93 -9.41 -3.57 17.10
N ARG A 94 -8.27 -4.27 17.21
CA ARG A 94 -8.17 -5.63 17.76
C ARG A 94 -7.03 -5.65 18.77
N ASN A 95 -7.34 -5.80 20.06
CA ASN A 95 -6.34 -5.96 21.12
C ASN A 95 -5.78 -7.38 21.14
N TRP A 96 -4.54 -7.53 21.61
CA TRP A 96 -3.89 -8.84 21.73
C TRP A 96 -4.48 -9.67 22.87
N ASP A 97 -4.98 -10.86 22.54
CA ASP A 97 -5.33 -11.91 23.49
C ASP A 97 -4.29 -13.05 23.42
N PRO A 98 -3.51 -13.30 24.50
CA PRO A 98 -2.59 -14.43 24.58
C PRO A 98 -3.22 -15.82 24.30
N SER A 99 -4.54 -16.00 24.42
CA SER A 99 -5.22 -17.26 24.06
C SER A 99 -5.15 -17.58 22.54
N LEU A 100 -4.79 -16.58 21.73
CA LEU A 100 -4.71 -16.64 20.27
C LEU A 100 -3.25 -16.80 19.77
N GLN A 101 -2.29 -17.09 20.66
CA GLN A 101 -0.90 -17.38 20.29
C GLN A 101 -0.81 -18.51 19.24
N GLY A 102 0.02 -18.28 18.22
CA GLY A 102 0.19 -19.20 17.08
C GLY A 102 -0.98 -19.21 16.08
N LYS A 103 -2.01 -18.36 16.26
CA LYS A 103 -3.15 -18.22 15.34
C LYS A 103 -3.22 -16.84 14.71
N LEU A 104 -3.17 -15.79 15.54
CA LEU A 104 -3.22 -14.38 15.11
C LEU A 104 -1.90 -13.68 15.47
N VAL A 105 -1.60 -12.57 14.78
CA VAL A 105 -0.40 -11.76 15.02
C VAL A 105 -0.45 -11.14 16.43
N PRO A 106 0.64 -11.21 17.22
CA PRO A 106 0.68 -10.74 18.60
C PRO A 106 0.86 -9.21 18.69
N LEU A 107 -0.12 -8.47 18.16
CA LEU A 107 -0.14 -7.01 18.13
C LEU A 107 -1.51 -6.49 18.55
N ASN A 108 -1.53 -5.34 19.23
CA ASN A 108 -2.70 -4.46 19.22
C ASN A 108 -2.73 -3.77 17.85
N ILE A 109 -3.87 -3.85 17.17
CA ILE A 109 -4.08 -3.29 15.83
C ILE A 109 -5.10 -2.16 15.94
N ASP A 110 -4.82 -1.05 15.26
CA ASP A 110 -5.73 0.05 14.97
C ASP A 110 -5.69 0.30 13.46
N LYS A 111 -6.82 0.09 12.77
CA LYS A 111 -6.98 0.40 11.34
C LYS A 111 -7.78 1.69 11.19
N ARG A 112 -7.23 2.66 10.45
CA ARG A 112 -7.89 3.93 10.12
C ARG A 112 -7.92 4.19 8.61
N PHE A 113 -8.97 4.85 8.12
CA PHE A 113 -9.24 5.09 6.69
C PHE A 113 -9.25 6.60 6.38
N HIS A 114 -8.58 7.05 5.29
CA HIS A 114 -8.13 8.45 5.16
C HIS A 114 -8.03 9.08 3.71
N TYR A 115 -8.85 8.70 2.72
CA TYR A 115 -8.95 9.32 1.34
C TYR A 115 -7.77 9.05 0.31
N MET A 116 -7.63 9.72 -0.89
CA MET A 116 -7.24 9.12 -2.23
C MET A 116 -6.45 9.90 -3.40
N ALA A 117 -5.52 9.27 -4.24
CA ALA A 117 -4.85 9.65 -5.61
C ALA A 117 -3.28 9.93 -5.91
N ILE A 118 -2.51 9.17 -6.79
CA ILE A 118 -1.10 9.42 -7.40
C ILE A 118 -0.72 8.76 -8.83
N ALA A 119 0.58 8.59 -9.28
CA ALA A 119 1.17 8.45 -10.68
C ALA A 119 2.19 7.24 -10.95
N ASP A 120 2.67 6.73 -12.12
CA ASP A 120 2.62 7.10 -13.57
C ASP A 120 2.69 5.92 -14.64
N ASN A 121 3.29 4.73 -14.44
CA ASN A 121 4.01 4.04 -15.56
C ASN A 121 3.60 2.64 -16.17
N ARG A 122 2.49 1.95 -15.81
CA ARG A 122 2.10 0.67 -16.50
C ARG A 122 0.62 0.57 -16.87
N GLN A 123 0.33 0.24 -18.13
CA GLN A 123 -1.01 -0.07 -18.64
C GLN A 123 -0.96 -1.27 -19.61
N ARG A 124 -1.77 -2.30 -19.40
CA ARG A 124 -2.03 -3.39 -20.37
C ARG A 124 -3.43 -3.97 -20.17
N PHE A 125 -3.95 -4.71 -21.16
CA PHE A 125 -5.03 -5.66 -20.88
C PHE A 125 -4.45 -6.80 -20.05
N MET A 126 -5.04 -7.01 -18.88
CA MET A 126 -4.62 -8.02 -17.92
C MET A 126 -5.44 -9.30 -18.17
N PRO A 127 -4.84 -10.51 -18.06
CA PRO A 127 -5.60 -11.75 -18.04
C PRO A 127 -6.59 -11.76 -16.86
N MET A 128 -7.71 -12.46 -17.05
CA MET A 128 -8.72 -12.71 -16.02
C MET A 128 -8.47 -14.06 -15.33
N PRO A 129 -9.04 -14.32 -14.13
CA PRO A 129 -8.90 -15.62 -13.46
C PRO A 129 -9.33 -16.79 -14.35
N ASP A 130 -10.36 -16.60 -15.16
CA ASP A 130 -10.83 -17.54 -16.19
C ASP A 130 -9.74 -17.95 -17.17
N ASP A 131 -8.88 -17.04 -17.62
CA ASP A 131 -7.81 -17.34 -18.59
C ASP A 131 -6.82 -18.37 -18.03
N ARG A 132 -6.63 -18.38 -16.71
CA ARG A 132 -5.74 -19.30 -15.99
C ARG A 132 -6.37 -20.67 -15.71
N MET A 133 -7.61 -20.93 -16.13
CA MET A 133 -8.26 -22.24 -15.91
C MET A 133 -7.54 -23.38 -16.66
N PRO A 134 -7.55 -24.64 -16.15
CA PRO A 134 -6.74 -25.74 -16.73
C PRO A 134 -7.11 -26.18 -18.15
N ASN A 135 -8.25 -25.75 -18.68
CA ASN A 135 -8.69 -25.96 -20.07
C ASN A 135 -8.37 -24.77 -21.00
N ARG A 136 -7.85 -23.67 -20.44
CA ARG A 136 -7.50 -22.43 -21.14
C ARG A 136 -6.01 -22.08 -21.05
N SER A 137 -5.32 -22.55 -20.01
CA SER A 137 -3.88 -22.38 -19.81
C SER A 137 -3.15 -23.69 -19.50
N GLN A 138 -1.83 -23.68 -19.68
CA GLN A 138 -0.92 -24.73 -19.22
C GLN A 138 0.02 -24.18 -18.14
N LYS A 139 0.04 -24.83 -16.97
CA LYS A 139 1.00 -24.52 -15.91
C LYS A 139 2.44 -24.81 -16.36
N LEU A 140 3.35 -23.88 -16.07
CA LEU A 140 4.78 -23.99 -16.38
C LEU A 140 5.57 -24.54 -15.17
N ALA A 141 6.90 -24.49 -15.24
CA ALA A 141 7.78 -25.03 -14.20
C ALA A 141 7.66 -24.30 -12.85
N TYR A 142 7.35 -23.00 -12.86
CA TYR A 142 7.12 -22.20 -11.66
C TYR A 142 5.63 -22.14 -11.33
N PRO A 143 5.22 -22.22 -10.06
CA PRO A 143 3.81 -22.34 -9.72
C PRO A 143 2.98 -21.09 -10.02
N GLU A 144 3.61 -19.92 -10.08
CA GLU A 144 3.02 -18.64 -10.49
C GLU A 144 2.74 -18.52 -11.99
N ALA A 145 3.47 -19.24 -12.85
CA ALA A 145 3.51 -18.99 -14.29
C ALA A 145 2.61 -19.95 -15.09
N VAL A 146 1.79 -19.41 -15.98
CA VAL A 146 0.96 -20.20 -16.92
C VAL A 146 1.08 -19.67 -18.35
N LEU A 147 1.10 -20.58 -19.33
CA LEU A 147 1.01 -20.27 -20.76
C LEU A 147 -0.47 -20.23 -21.17
N LEU A 148 -0.93 -19.14 -21.78
CA LEU A 148 -2.32 -18.96 -22.20
C LEU A 148 -2.55 -19.60 -23.59
N ILE A 149 -3.26 -20.73 -23.64
CA ILE A 149 -3.47 -21.55 -24.85
C ILE A 149 -4.81 -21.23 -25.54
N ASN A 150 -5.84 -20.97 -24.74
CA ASN A 150 -7.20 -20.63 -25.20
C ASN A 150 -7.89 -19.61 -24.26
N PRO A 151 -7.30 -18.41 -24.07
CA PRO A 151 -7.89 -17.34 -23.26
C PRO A 151 -9.26 -16.86 -23.79
N VAL A 152 -10.00 -16.17 -22.92
CA VAL A 152 -11.24 -15.42 -23.20
C VAL A 152 -10.96 -14.29 -24.19
N ASN A 153 -9.90 -13.52 -23.96
CA ASN A 153 -9.38 -12.55 -24.93
C ASN A 153 -8.39 -13.26 -25.88
N PRO A 154 -8.70 -13.43 -27.18
CA PRO A 154 -7.83 -14.15 -28.12
C PRO A 154 -6.44 -13.53 -28.29
N ASP A 155 -6.28 -12.23 -28.07
CA ASP A 155 -5.02 -11.51 -28.26
C ASP A 155 -3.94 -11.95 -27.25
N LEU A 156 -4.35 -12.45 -26.07
CA LEU A 156 -3.45 -12.99 -25.04
C LEU A 156 -2.89 -14.38 -25.38
N LYS A 157 -3.26 -14.97 -26.53
CA LYS A 157 -2.93 -16.35 -26.86
C LYS A 157 -1.44 -16.53 -27.18
N GLY A 158 -0.77 -17.35 -26.39
CA GLY A 158 0.67 -17.57 -26.44
C GLY A 158 1.46 -16.69 -25.46
N GLU A 159 0.82 -15.75 -24.75
CA GLU A 159 1.46 -15.07 -23.62
C GLU A 159 1.68 -16.03 -22.44
N VAL A 160 2.68 -15.69 -21.62
CA VAL A 160 2.86 -16.26 -20.28
C VAL A 160 2.39 -15.23 -19.26
N ASP A 161 1.47 -15.61 -18.39
CA ASP A 161 1.00 -14.82 -17.25
C ASP A 161 1.67 -15.30 -15.95
N ASP A 162 2.35 -14.39 -15.27
CA ASP A 162 3.04 -14.61 -13.99
C ASP A 162 2.76 -13.42 -13.07
N LYS A 163 2.41 -13.67 -11.80
CA LYS A 163 2.13 -12.61 -10.82
C LYS A 163 3.29 -11.61 -10.68
N TYR A 164 4.53 -12.04 -10.90
CA TYR A 164 5.73 -11.20 -10.79
C TYR A 164 5.87 -10.19 -11.93
N GLN A 165 5.10 -10.30 -13.02
CA GLN A 165 4.95 -9.23 -14.03
C GLN A 165 4.29 -7.96 -13.43
N TYR A 166 3.61 -8.11 -12.30
CA TYR A 166 2.93 -7.05 -11.54
C TYR A 166 3.77 -6.54 -10.36
N SER A 167 5.09 -6.76 -10.37
CA SER A 167 6.01 -6.17 -9.40
C SER A 167 6.54 -4.82 -9.88
N CYS A 168 6.68 -3.84 -8.99
CA CYS A 168 7.33 -2.56 -9.26
C CYS A 168 8.29 -2.19 -8.12
N GLU A 169 9.29 -1.37 -8.38
CA GLU A 169 10.21 -0.88 -7.33
C GLU A 169 9.50 0.13 -6.43
N ASP A 170 9.79 0.09 -5.13
CA ASP A 170 9.08 0.88 -4.13
C ASP A 170 9.13 2.40 -4.45
N LYS A 171 10.30 2.91 -4.85
CA LYS A 171 10.47 4.33 -5.25
C LYS A 171 9.61 4.77 -6.43
N ASP A 172 9.25 3.84 -7.32
CA ASP A 172 8.47 4.12 -8.54
C ASP A 172 6.96 3.84 -8.34
N THR A 173 6.59 3.17 -7.24
CA THR A 173 5.24 2.65 -6.99
C THR A 173 4.35 3.70 -6.34
N LYS A 174 3.94 4.70 -7.14
CA LYS A 174 3.09 5.82 -6.68
C LYS A 174 1.60 5.66 -7.07
N VAL A 175 1.25 5.09 -8.23
CA VAL A 175 0.01 4.30 -8.47
C VAL A 175 0.33 2.89 -8.89
N HIS A 176 -0.68 2.08 -8.66
CA HIS A 176 -1.19 1.12 -9.62
C HIS A 176 -2.72 1.20 -9.65
N GLY A 177 -3.39 0.54 -10.59
CA GLY A 177 -4.85 0.50 -10.62
C GLY A 177 -5.44 0.04 -11.95
N TRP A 178 -6.73 0.33 -12.09
CA TRP A 178 -7.62 -0.27 -13.08
C TRP A 178 -8.49 0.78 -13.75
N ILE A 179 -8.84 0.52 -15.01
CA ILE A 179 -9.84 1.28 -15.76
C ILE A 179 -10.95 0.30 -16.16
N SER A 180 -12.18 0.58 -15.74
CA SER A 180 -13.36 0.03 -16.42
C SER A 180 -13.64 0.85 -17.69
N PHE A 181 -14.13 0.18 -18.74
CA PHE A 181 -14.54 0.83 -19.98
C PHE A 181 -16.05 1.16 -19.98
N ASP A 182 -16.86 0.41 -19.23
CA ASP A 182 -18.29 0.61 -19.11
C ASP A 182 -18.77 0.33 -17.66
N PRO A 183 -19.22 1.35 -16.90
CA PRO A 183 -19.00 2.77 -17.19
C PRO A 183 -17.50 3.14 -17.12
N PRO A 184 -17.06 4.19 -17.83
CA PRO A 184 -15.66 4.61 -17.91
C PRO A 184 -15.17 5.24 -16.59
N ILE A 185 -14.65 4.40 -15.70
CA ILE A 185 -14.22 4.72 -14.32
C ILE A 185 -12.79 4.22 -14.10
N GLY A 186 -11.94 5.05 -13.50
CA GLY A 186 -10.65 4.63 -12.93
C GLY A 186 -10.77 4.28 -11.45
N PHE A 187 -10.05 3.24 -11.01
CA PHE A 187 -9.85 2.87 -9.61
C PHE A 187 -8.36 2.70 -9.36
N TRP A 188 -7.78 3.52 -8.51
CA TRP A 188 -6.32 3.70 -8.39
C TRP A 188 -5.87 3.52 -6.94
N GLN A 189 -4.73 2.90 -6.64
CA GLN A 189 -4.19 2.78 -5.27
C GLN A 189 -2.70 3.11 -5.17
N ILE A 190 -2.34 3.77 -4.07
CA ILE A 190 -1.38 4.85 -4.12
C ILE A 190 -0.58 5.04 -2.84
N THR A 191 0.65 5.56 -2.96
CA THR A 191 1.57 5.79 -1.84
C THR A 191 2.29 7.16 -1.94
N PRO A 192 1.97 8.16 -1.09
CA PRO A 192 2.67 9.45 -1.06
C PRO A 192 4.12 9.34 -0.54
N SER A 193 4.35 8.46 0.42
CA SER A 193 5.65 8.24 1.08
C SER A 193 5.87 6.76 1.35
N ASP A 194 7.07 6.25 1.08
CA ASP A 194 7.44 4.85 1.33
C ASP A 194 8.04 4.63 2.74
N GLU A 195 7.95 5.60 3.64
CA GLU A 195 8.53 5.52 5.02
C GLU A 195 7.99 4.35 5.87
N PHE A 196 6.85 3.78 5.47
CA PHE A 196 6.30 2.60 6.12
C PHE A 196 6.80 1.26 5.54
N ARG A 197 7.45 1.25 4.37
CA ARG A 197 7.94 0.01 3.73
C ARG A 197 9.24 -0.49 4.40
N SER A 198 9.87 -1.51 3.82
CA SER A 198 11.09 -2.15 4.35
C SER A 198 11.93 -2.74 3.22
N GLY A 199 13.27 -2.71 3.34
CA GLY A 199 14.18 -3.25 2.33
C GLY A 199 14.72 -2.21 1.33
N GLY A 200 14.20 -0.98 1.38
CA GLY A 200 14.74 0.17 0.65
C GLY A 200 14.11 0.40 -0.74
N PRO A 201 14.45 1.53 -1.39
CA PRO A 201 13.69 2.07 -2.52
C PRO A 201 13.66 1.17 -3.76
N VAL A 202 14.73 0.39 -3.98
CA VAL A 202 14.85 -0.57 -5.09
C VAL A 202 14.26 -1.95 -4.76
N LYS A 203 13.67 -2.15 -3.58
CA LYS A 203 12.89 -3.36 -3.32
C LYS A 203 11.70 -3.39 -4.26
N GLN A 204 11.44 -4.54 -4.85
CA GLN A 204 10.22 -4.78 -5.63
C GLN A 204 9.12 -5.36 -4.77
N ASP A 205 7.89 -4.92 -5.01
CA ASP A 205 6.68 -5.54 -4.46
C ASP A 205 5.52 -5.56 -5.45
N LEU A 206 4.54 -6.42 -5.19
CA LEU A 206 3.39 -6.63 -6.07
C LEU A 206 2.39 -5.49 -5.95
N THR A 207 2.04 -4.88 -7.08
CA THR A 207 1.02 -3.84 -7.20
C THR A 207 -0.38 -4.41 -7.47
N SER A 208 -0.43 -5.58 -8.12
CA SER A 208 -1.64 -6.18 -8.66
C SER A 208 -1.57 -7.70 -8.67
N HIS A 209 -2.72 -8.34 -8.87
CA HIS A 209 -2.82 -9.74 -9.30
C HIS A 209 -3.56 -9.84 -10.65
N VAL A 210 -3.84 -11.08 -11.07
CA VAL A 210 -4.69 -11.42 -12.22
C VAL A 210 -6.15 -11.06 -11.95
N GLY A 211 -6.89 -10.56 -12.95
CA GLY A 211 -8.19 -9.91 -12.72
C GLY A 211 -8.08 -8.61 -11.90
N PRO A 212 -9.19 -7.88 -11.70
CA PRO A 212 -9.21 -6.52 -11.13
C PRO A 212 -8.88 -6.46 -9.62
N THR A 213 -7.64 -6.78 -9.26
CA THR A 213 -7.12 -6.82 -7.88
C THR A 213 -6.05 -5.75 -7.67
N THR A 214 -6.04 -5.10 -6.52
CA THR A 214 -5.15 -3.98 -6.20
C THR A 214 -4.51 -4.19 -4.83
N LEU A 215 -3.18 -4.01 -4.71
CA LEU A 215 -2.41 -4.46 -3.56
C LEU A 215 -1.62 -3.35 -2.85
N ALA A 216 -1.95 -3.07 -1.59
CA ALA A 216 -1.21 -2.15 -0.73
C ALA A 216 -0.11 -2.93 0.03
N LYS A 217 1.02 -3.21 -0.63
CA LYS A 217 2.12 -3.92 0.06
C LYS A 217 2.89 -2.97 0.98
N PHE A 218 2.92 -3.36 2.26
CA PHE A 218 3.62 -2.66 3.33
C PHE A 218 4.91 -3.39 3.73
N LEU A 219 4.83 -4.71 3.92
CA LEU A 219 5.94 -5.61 4.25
C LEU A 219 5.76 -6.90 3.45
N SER A 220 6.87 -7.56 3.07
CA SER A 220 6.84 -8.63 2.06
C SER A 220 8.13 -9.42 1.98
N ALA A 221 8.01 -10.75 1.82
CA ALA A 221 9.13 -11.64 1.54
C ALA A 221 9.56 -11.65 0.06
N HIS A 222 8.75 -11.09 -0.86
CA HIS A 222 9.08 -11.11 -2.27
C HIS A 222 10.39 -10.35 -2.53
N TYR A 223 11.26 -10.91 -3.38
CA TYR A 223 12.59 -10.39 -3.75
C TYR A 223 13.63 -10.26 -2.62
N SER A 224 13.24 -10.44 -1.35
CA SER A 224 14.14 -10.27 -0.18
C SER A 224 14.21 -11.49 0.76
N GLY A 225 13.32 -12.47 0.57
CA GLY A 225 13.29 -13.71 1.34
C GLY A 225 12.76 -13.58 2.76
N GLN A 226 12.98 -14.62 3.57
CA GLN A 226 12.45 -14.74 4.92
C GLN A 226 13.04 -13.73 5.93
N ASP A 227 14.08 -12.98 5.57
CA ASP A 227 14.68 -12.01 6.49
C ASP A 227 13.81 -10.76 6.71
N LEU A 228 13.09 -10.29 5.68
CA LEU A 228 12.12 -9.19 5.79
C LEU A 228 10.68 -9.64 6.15
N VAL A 229 10.45 -10.92 6.48
CA VAL A 229 9.17 -11.35 7.06
C VAL A 229 9.02 -10.77 8.47
N PRO A 230 7.88 -10.13 8.81
CA PRO A 230 7.61 -9.61 10.15
C PRO A 230 7.73 -10.68 11.24
N LYS A 231 8.74 -10.55 12.09
CA LYS A 231 8.98 -11.44 13.24
C LYS A 231 8.62 -10.75 14.54
N PHE A 232 7.69 -11.34 15.28
CA PHE A 232 7.21 -10.80 16.55
C PHE A 232 7.42 -11.80 17.69
N ARG A 233 7.70 -11.29 18.89
CA ARG A 233 7.73 -12.08 20.13
C ARG A 233 6.58 -11.63 21.03
N ASN A 234 5.94 -12.57 21.72
CA ASN A 234 4.90 -12.23 22.70
C ASN A 234 5.52 -11.35 23.81
N GLY A 235 4.88 -10.21 24.12
CA GLY A 235 5.40 -9.19 25.05
C GLY A 235 6.47 -8.24 24.49
N GLU A 236 6.80 -8.29 23.20
CA GLU A 236 7.69 -7.30 22.56
C GLU A 236 6.97 -5.96 22.35
N TYR A 237 7.53 -4.86 22.87
CA TYR A 237 7.01 -3.52 22.58
C TYR A 237 7.52 -3.02 21.23
N TRP A 238 6.61 -2.82 20.29
CA TRP A 238 6.87 -2.16 19.02
C TRP A 238 5.61 -1.43 18.54
N LYS A 239 5.79 -0.30 17.85
CA LYS A 239 4.70 0.46 17.22
C LYS A 239 5.18 1.12 15.93
N LYS A 240 4.44 0.92 14.84
CA LYS A 240 4.65 1.56 13.53
C LYS A 240 3.29 1.91 12.91
N VAL A 241 3.20 3.08 12.30
CA VAL A 241 2.08 3.46 11.43
C VAL A 241 2.41 2.96 10.02
N PHE A 242 1.41 2.43 9.33
CA PHE A 242 1.51 2.06 7.92
C PHE A 242 0.59 2.93 7.06
N GLY A 243 1.02 3.22 5.83
CA GLY A 243 0.39 4.27 5.04
C GLY A 243 0.80 5.68 5.48
N PRO A 244 0.00 6.70 5.14
CA PRO A 244 -1.31 6.58 4.51
C PRO A 244 -1.15 6.07 3.08
N VAL A 245 -2.07 5.19 2.68
CA VAL A 245 -2.31 4.87 1.28
C VAL A 245 -3.62 5.50 0.85
N PHE A 246 -3.76 5.69 -0.45
CA PHE A 246 -4.77 6.53 -1.07
C PHE A 246 -5.50 5.68 -2.16
N ILE A 247 -6.83 5.76 -2.38
CA ILE A 247 -7.65 4.93 -3.33
C ILE A 247 -8.52 5.76 -4.32
N TYR A 248 -8.00 6.30 -5.42
CA TYR A 248 -8.72 7.32 -6.21
C TYR A 248 -9.73 6.76 -7.20
N LEU A 249 -10.86 7.44 -7.29
CA LEU A 249 -11.90 7.22 -8.27
C LEU A 249 -12.07 8.47 -9.14
N ASN A 250 -12.02 8.29 -10.45
CA ASN A 250 -12.34 9.31 -11.44
C ASN A 250 -13.16 8.71 -12.59
N SER A 251 -13.82 9.56 -13.39
CA SER A 251 -14.72 9.14 -14.46
C SER A 251 -14.73 10.14 -15.61
N THR A 252 -14.94 9.67 -16.84
CA THR A 252 -15.03 10.54 -18.04
C THR A 252 -16.38 10.38 -18.74
N MET A 253 -16.98 11.49 -19.19
CA MET A 253 -18.19 11.47 -20.01
C MET A 253 -17.91 11.00 -21.46
N ASP A 254 -16.65 11.11 -21.90
CA ASP A 254 -16.17 10.53 -23.16
C ASP A 254 -15.33 9.28 -22.84
N GLY A 255 -15.98 8.12 -22.91
CA GLY A 255 -15.37 6.82 -22.66
C GLY A 255 -14.32 6.39 -23.70
N THR A 256 -14.12 7.15 -24.79
CA THR A 256 -13.10 6.81 -25.79
C THR A 256 -11.68 7.13 -25.32
N ASN A 257 -11.50 8.16 -24.48
CA ASN A 257 -10.19 8.66 -24.10
C ASN A 257 -9.77 8.25 -22.68
N ARG A 258 -9.54 6.95 -22.49
CA ARG A 258 -9.00 6.34 -21.25
C ARG A 258 -7.74 7.00 -20.69
N GLN A 259 -6.95 7.67 -21.53
CA GLN A 259 -5.72 8.35 -21.10
C GLN A 259 -6.02 9.50 -20.13
N LEU A 260 -7.21 10.13 -20.21
CA LEU A 260 -7.62 11.19 -19.29
C LEU A 260 -7.76 10.68 -17.85
N LEU A 261 -8.33 9.48 -17.64
CA LEU A 261 -8.46 8.86 -16.32
C LEU A 261 -7.08 8.61 -15.68
N TRP A 262 -6.09 8.28 -16.51
CA TRP A 262 -4.72 8.10 -16.06
C TRP A 262 -4.05 9.45 -15.75
N ASP A 263 -4.00 10.36 -16.73
CA ASP A 263 -3.31 11.64 -16.58
C ASP A 263 -3.88 12.49 -15.42
N ASP A 264 -5.18 12.39 -15.13
CA ASP A 264 -5.83 13.01 -13.97
C ASP A 264 -5.38 12.38 -12.64
N ALA A 265 -5.37 11.04 -12.52
CA ALA A 265 -4.78 10.35 -11.36
C ALA A 265 -3.31 10.76 -11.16
N LYS A 266 -2.56 10.86 -12.27
CA LYS A 266 -1.17 11.33 -12.33
C LYS A 266 -0.95 12.81 -12.06
N LEU A 267 -1.99 13.64 -11.97
CA LEU A 267 -1.89 15.06 -11.62
C LEU A 267 -2.25 15.27 -10.16
N GLN A 268 -3.40 14.73 -9.75
CA GLN A 268 -3.81 14.67 -8.34
C GLN A 268 -2.72 13.99 -7.49
N ALA A 269 -1.90 13.14 -8.11
CA ALA A 269 -0.60 12.69 -7.65
C ALA A 269 0.33 13.67 -6.99
N LEU A 270 0.78 14.64 -7.76
CA LEU A 270 1.87 15.51 -7.38
C LEU A 270 1.39 16.44 -6.25
N THR A 271 0.07 16.69 -6.21
CA THR A 271 -0.65 17.26 -5.07
C THR A 271 -0.42 16.48 -3.78
N GLN A 272 -0.49 15.14 -3.77
CA GLN A 272 -0.37 14.36 -2.52
C GLN A 272 1.07 14.15 -2.08
N VAL A 273 2.00 13.93 -3.02
CA VAL A 273 3.43 13.91 -2.71
C VAL A 273 3.85 15.29 -2.15
N GLY A 274 3.33 16.38 -2.71
CA GLY A 274 3.54 17.74 -2.22
C GLY A 274 2.75 18.11 -0.95
N SER A 275 1.70 17.36 -0.60
CA SER A 275 0.92 17.54 0.64
C SER A 275 1.41 16.65 1.78
N TRP A 276 2.33 15.73 1.52
CA TRP A 276 2.92 14.87 2.54
C TRP A 276 3.99 15.63 3.37
N PRO A 277 3.99 15.54 4.71
CA PRO A 277 3.06 14.82 5.58
C PRO A 277 1.75 15.58 5.83
N TYR A 278 0.64 14.83 5.85
CA TYR A 278 -0.70 15.39 6.06
C TYR A 278 -0.90 15.93 7.48
N GLU A 279 -1.57 17.07 7.61
CA GLU A 279 -1.92 17.65 8.93
C GLU A 279 -3.31 17.21 9.44
N PHE A 280 -4.16 16.62 8.59
CA PHE A 280 -5.54 16.25 8.93
C PHE A 280 -5.73 14.99 9.82
N PRO A 281 -4.87 13.95 9.80
CA PRO A 281 -5.06 12.79 10.68
C PRO A 281 -5.04 13.18 12.16
N VAL A 282 -5.97 12.64 12.95
CA VAL A 282 -6.17 13.00 14.36
C VAL A 282 -5.36 12.11 15.31
N SER A 283 -4.98 10.90 14.86
CA SER A 283 -4.12 9.96 15.61
C SER A 283 -2.82 10.59 16.12
N GLU A 284 -2.57 10.51 17.44
CA GLU A 284 -1.31 10.95 18.06
C GLU A 284 -0.08 10.14 17.59
N ASP A 285 -0.30 8.91 17.13
CA ASP A 285 0.76 8.07 16.58
C ASP A 285 1.18 8.49 15.17
N PHE A 286 0.29 9.16 14.43
CA PHE A 286 0.62 9.79 13.16
C PHE A 286 1.44 11.06 13.42
N GLN A 287 2.65 11.11 12.88
CA GLN A 287 3.55 12.24 13.09
C GLN A 287 3.33 13.31 12.02
N LYS A 288 2.93 14.50 12.45
CA LYS A 288 2.69 15.70 11.63
C LYS A 288 3.99 16.38 11.21
N SER A 289 3.91 17.38 10.32
CA SER A 289 5.09 18.05 9.75
C SER A 289 5.97 18.68 10.83
N ASN A 290 5.36 19.34 11.82
CA ASN A 290 6.05 19.97 12.94
C ASN A 290 6.65 18.99 13.98
N GLN A 291 6.32 17.69 13.92
CA GLN A 291 6.87 16.63 14.77
C GLN A 291 8.05 15.89 14.11
N ARG A 292 8.33 16.17 12.83
CA ARG A 292 9.40 15.54 12.06
C ARG A 292 10.64 16.43 12.06
N GLY A 293 11.80 15.81 12.27
CA GLY A 293 13.09 16.45 12.10
C GLY A 293 13.58 16.31 10.67
N SER A 294 14.47 17.21 10.26
CA SER A 294 15.26 17.05 9.05
C SER A 294 16.75 17.05 9.34
N VAL A 295 17.51 16.38 8.48
CA VAL A 295 18.96 16.47 8.42
C VAL A 295 19.32 16.82 6.97
N THR A 296 20.44 17.51 6.77
CA THR A 296 20.96 17.86 5.44
C THR A 296 22.47 17.69 5.42
N GLY A 297 23.02 17.22 4.31
CA GLY A 297 24.47 17.04 4.18
C GLY A 297 24.87 16.67 2.75
N ARG A 298 26.18 16.51 2.52
CA ARG A 298 26.74 16.00 1.28
C ARG A 298 27.37 14.63 1.51
N LEU A 299 26.98 13.64 0.71
CA LEU A 299 27.67 12.36 0.64
C LEU A 299 28.95 12.50 -0.20
N LEU A 300 30.07 12.11 0.40
CA LEU A 300 31.36 11.99 -0.26
C LEU A 300 31.83 10.54 -0.16
N VAL A 301 32.18 9.95 -1.30
CA VAL A 301 32.66 8.57 -1.44
C VAL A 301 34.16 8.60 -1.72
N ARG A 302 34.91 7.63 -1.19
CA ARG A 302 36.35 7.55 -1.39
C ARG A 302 36.76 6.18 -1.95
N ASP A 303 36.57 6.01 -3.26
CA ASP A 303 37.05 4.84 -3.98
C ASP A 303 38.38 5.11 -4.67
N LYS A 304 39.46 4.67 -3.99
CA LYS A 304 40.86 4.71 -4.44
C LYS A 304 41.14 4.00 -5.77
N PHE A 305 40.19 3.24 -6.32
CA PHE A 305 40.31 2.61 -7.64
C PHE A 305 39.72 3.48 -8.76
N ILE A 306 39.02 4.56 -8.42
CA ILE A 306 38.41 5.54 -9.33
C ILE A 306 39.14 6.90 -9.25
N ASP A 307 39.32 7.45 -8.04
CA ASP A 307 40.13 8.66 -7.77
C ASP A 307 40.77 8.52 -6.36
N GLU A 308 41.94 9.11 -6.14
CA GLU A 308 42.56 9.18 -4.81
C GLU A 308 41.85 10.19 -3.89
N LYS A 309 41.10 11.11 -4.50
CA LYS A 309 40.25 12.14 -3.86
C LYS A 309 38.89 11.58 -3.45
N GLU A 310 38.15 12.41 -2.73
CA GLU A 310 36.74 12.21 -2.45
C GLU A 310 35.90 12.61 -3.67
N ILE A 311 35.08 11.68 -4.16
CA ILE A 311 34.11 11.89 -5.25
C ILE A 311 32.71 12.13 -4.66
N ILE A 312 31.86 12.80 -5.42
CA ILE A 312 30.47 13.07 -5.02
C ILE A 312 29.66 11.77 -5.06
N GLY A 313 28.89 11.51 -4.01
CA GLY A 313 27.93 10.39 -3.96
C GLY A 313 26.67 10.68 -4.77
N ASP A 314 26.80 10.70 -6.09
CA ASP A 314 25.70 10.79 -7.07
C ASP A 314 24.93 9.44 -7.13
N ALA A 315 23.64 9.50 -7.42
CA ALA A 315 22.70 8.37 -7.52
C ALA A 315 22.79 7.33 -6.37
N ALA A 316 22.99 7.79 -5.13
CA ALA A 316 23.22 6.94 -3.97
C ALA A 316 22.03 6.96 -3.00
N PHE A 317 21.58 5.77 -2.58
CA PHE A 317 20.56 5.66 -1.54
C PHE A 317 21.21 5.70 -0.14
N VAL A 318 20.70 6.59 0.71
CA VAL A 318 21.12 6.74 2.10
C VAL A 318 19.87 6.71 2.98
N GLY A 319 20.00 6.12 4.17
CA GLY A 319 18.87 6.01 5.07
C GLY A 319 19.26 5.81 6.51
N LEU A 320 18.24 5.80 7.35
CA LEU A 320 18.32 5.73 8.79
C LEU A 320 17.62 4.45 9.25
N ALA A 321 18.39 3.62 9.97
CA ALA A 321 17.94 2.42 10.63
C ALA A 321 18.22 2.52 12.13
N LEU A 322 17.61 1.66 12.95
CA LEU A 322 18.05 1.48 14.33
C LEU A 322 19.53 1.00 14.40
N PRO A 323 20.25 1.32 15.49
CA PRO A 323 21.53 0.69 15.78
C PRO A 323 21.40 -0.85 15.83
N GLY A 324 22.34 -1.55 15.20
CA GLY A 324 22.37 -3.00 15.12
C GLY A 324 23.77 -3.51 14.73
N GLU A 325 23.88 -4.79 14.39
CA GLU A 325 25.15 -5.35 13.91
C GLU A 325 25.57 -4.76 12.56
N ALA A 326 26.87 -4.79 12.26
CA ALA A 326 27.39 -4.28 11.00
C ALA A 326 26.74 -5.02 9.80
N GLY A 327 26.04 -4.27 8.95
CA GLY A 327 25.28 -4.83 7.83
C GLY A 327 23.90 -5.43 8.19
N SER A 328 23.37 -5.19 9.40
CA SER A 328 21.99 -5.59 9.74
C SER A 328 20.92 -4.71 9.11
N TRP A 329 21.22 -3.43 8.82
CA TRP A 329 20.25 -2.42 8.34
C TRP A 329 19.41 -2.87 7.14
N GLN A 330 20.00 -3.59 6.18
CA GLN A 330 19.32 -4.08 4.98
C GLN A 330 18.30 -5.20 5.24
N ARG A 331 18.25 -5.72 6.48
CA ARG A 331 17.31 -6.75 6.98
C ARG A 331 16.39 -6.21 8.07
N GLU A 332 16.49 -4.92 8.40
CA GLU A 332 15.72 -4.29 9.47
C GLU A 332 14.37 -3.81 8.92
N PHE A 333 13.28 -4.37 9.48
CA PHE A 333 11.91 -4.23 8.97
C PHE A 333 10.97 -3.47 9.91
N LYS A 334 11.37 -3.30 11.18
CA LYS A 334 10.60 -2.59 12.21
C LYS A 334 10.82 -1.08 12.12
N LEU A 335 12.05 -0.61 11.89
CA LEU A 335 12.40 0.81 11.78
C LEU A 335 13.55 1.07 10.77
N THR A 336 13.19 1.25 9.50
CA THR A 336 14.07 1.71 8.40
C THR A 336 13.37 2.79 7.57
N ASN A 337 14.08 3.88 7.26
CA ASN A 337 13.68 4.94 6.32
C ASN A 337 14.84 5.19 5.33
N MET A 338 14.58 5.23 4.01
CA MET A 338 15.61 5.33 2.96
C MET A 338 15.21 6.37 1.90
N ILE A 339 16.14 7.22 1.45
CA ILE A 339 15.94 8.29 0.45
C ILE A 339 17.18 8.36 -0.47
N GLU A 340 17.02 8.94 -1.67
CA GLU A 340 18.08 9.11 -2.69
C GLU A 340 18.87 10.43 -2.51
N THR A 341 20.14 10.47 -2.89
CA THR A 341 20.92 11.72 -3.02
C THR A 341 20.71 12.36 -4.40
N ASN A 342 20.61 13.68 -4.43
CA ASN A 342 20.62 14.42 -5.69
C ASN A 342 22.05 14.48 -6.28
N SER A 343 22.17 14.86 -7.56
CA SER A 343 23.43 14.95 -8.34
C SER A 343 24.63 15.60 -7.64
N ASP A 344 24.37 16.55 -6.76
CA ASP A 344 25.40 17.33 -6.05
C ASP A 344 25.91 16.61 -4.78
N GLY A 345 25.50 15.35 -4.61
CA GLY A 345 25.65 14.53 -3.41
C GLY A 345 24.81 15.01 -2.24
N VAL A 346 23.93 16.00 -2.45
CA VAL A 346 23.14 16.64 -1.40
C VAL A 346 21.83 15.89 -1.20
N GLY A 347 21.61 15.44 0.03
CA GLY A 347 20.34 14.85 0.47
C GLY A 347 19.68 15.71 1.55
N SER A 348 18.36 15.83 1.47
CA SER A 348 17.49 16.41 2.49
C SER A 348 16.55 15.34 2.99
N TRP A 349 16.79 14.84 4.21
CA TRP A 349 16.00 13.75 4.80
C TRP A 349 14.92 14.32 5.71
N TRP A 350 13.74 13.73 5.68
CA TRP A 350 12.69 13.94 6.67
C TRP A 350 12.58 12.67 7.51
N ASN A 351 12.63 12.78 8.84
CA ASN A 351 12.55 11.62 9.72
C ASN A 351 11.80 11.91 11.03
N LYS A 352 11.22 10.87 11.59
CA LYS A 352 10.70 10.87 12.95
C LYS A 352 11.87 11.01 13.93
N MET A 353 11.87 12.03 14.79
CA MET A 353 12.75 12.03 15.96
C MET A 353 12.20 11.07 17.02
N THR A 354 12.39 9.77 16.81
CA THR A 354 12.14 8.77 17.85
C THR A 354 13.11 8.99 19.01
N HIS A 355 12.63 9.60 20.09
CA HIS A 355 13.20 9.39 21.41
C HIS A 355 12.97 7.94 21.84
N CYS A 356 13.83 7.04 21.36
CA CYS A 356 14.05 5.77 22.02
C CYS A 356 14.76 6.06 23.36
N LEU A 357 13.98 6.23 24.42
CA LEU A 357 14.49 6.02 25.78
C LEU A 357 14.91 4.54 25.86
N GLY A 358 16.16 4.31 26.27
CA GLY A 358 16.77 2.97 26.36
C GLY A 358 16.78 2.39 27.77
#